data_AF-A0A1G3UZR2-F1
#
_entry.id   AF-A0A1G3UZR2-F1
#
_cell.length_a   1.000
_cell.length_b   1.000
_cell.length_c   1.000
_cell.angle_alpha   90.00
_cell.angle_beta   90.00
_cell.angle_gamma   90.00
#
_symmetry.space_group_name_H-M   'P 1'
#
loop_
_entity.id
_entity.type
_entity.pdbx_description
1 polymer ?
#
loop_
_entity_poly.entity_id
_entity_poly.type
_entity_poly.pdbx_seq_one_letter_code
_entity_poly.pdbx_strand_id
1 'polypeptide(L)'
;MKIFFIVLFTLASLNALETSDKLFECTEIFKARKSELLVELERIDEQKQALSALKTATEELLKKREAKVSQDEEVVSLKLKEIASKEESIKKMLQKNEETLKEIKDIKMSNITQTFSKMKAASTANVLSEMNPQEAASILSSLNPAVVGAILSKMDPKKASELTLMLAK
;
A
#
# COMPACT_ATOMS: atom_id res chain seq x y z
N MET A 1 -61.15 77.37 52.50
CA MET A 1 -61.09 75.89 52.47
C MET A 1 -61.50 75.27 51.13
N LYS A 2 -62.62 75.64 50.50
CA LYS A 2 -63.08 74.98 49.25
C LYS A 2 -62.11 75.07 48.06
N ILE A 3 -61.47 76.22 47.85
CA ILE A 3 -60.49 76.39 46.77
C ILE A 3 -59.24 75.53 46.98
N PHE A 4 -58.80 75.37 48.23
CA PHE A 4 -57.64 74.53 48.57
C PHE A 4 -57.91 73.05 48.30
N PHE A 5 -59.13 72.58 48.59
CA PHE A 5 -59.56 71.21 48.25
C PHE A 5 -59.63 70.97 46.74
N ILE A 6 -60.09 71.94 45.96
CA ILE A 6 -60.14 71.83 44.50
C ILE A 6 -58.71 71.77 43.93
N VAL A 7 -57.81 72.63 44.40
CA VAL A 7 -56.41 72.62 43.98
C VAL A 7 -55.74 71.29 44.33
N LEU A 8 -55.93 70.78 45.56
CA LEU A 8 -55.39 69.49 45.99
C LEU A 8 -55.93 68.32 45.14
N PHE A 9 -57.22 68.34 44.80
CA PHE A 9 -57.85 67.32 43.95
C PHE A 9 -57.31 67.37 42.51
N THR A 10 -57.13 68.57 41.95
CA THR A 10 -56.55 68.72 40.59
C THR A 10 -55.08 68.28 40.53
N LEU A 11 -54.28 68.57 41.56
CA LEU A 11 -52.90 68.09 41.68
C LEU A 11 -52.83 66.56 41.82
N ALA A 12 -53.70 65.94 42.62
CA ALA A 12 -53.78 64.48 42.72
C ALA A 12 -54.16 63.82 41.37
N SER A 13 -55.06 64.46 40.61
CA SER A 13 -55.49 63.99 39.30
C SER A 13 -54.37 64.05 38.25
N LEU A 14 -53.56 65.11 38.25
CA LEU A 14 -52.42 65.23 37.34
C LEU A 14 -51.34 64.15 37.62
N ASN A 15 -51.03 63.91 38.91
CA ASN A 15 -50.07 62.86 39.29
C ASN A 15 -50.56 61.45 38.92
N ALA A 16 -51.88 61.21 38.93
CA ALA A 16 -52.48 59.94 38.52
C ALA A 16 -52.45 59.73 36.98
N LEU A 17 -52.55 60.81 36.20
CA LEU A 17 -52.50 60.75 34.74
C LEU A 17 -51.07 60.44 34.24
N GLU A 18 -50.06 61.08 34.82
CA GLU A 18 -48.65 60.85 34.46
C GLU A 18 -48.18 59.43 34.81
N THR A 19 -48.71 58.85 35.89
CA THR A 19 -48.42 57.45 36.26
C THR A 19 -49.11 56.43 35.35
N SER A 20 -50.28 56.75 34.80
CA SER A 20 -50.97 55.92 33.80
C SER A 20 -50.20 55.85 32.48
N ASP A 21 -49.71 56.99 31.98
CA ASP A 21 -48.95 57.04 30.71
C ASP A 21 -47.62 56.27 30.81
N LYS A 22 -46.89 56.41 31.92
CA LYS A 22 -45.65 55.63 32.17
C LYS A 22 -45.91 54.11 32.27
N LEU A 23 -47.03 53.69 32.86
CA LEU A 23 -47.42 52.27 32.93
C LEU A 23 -47.82 51.72 31.55
N PHE A 24 -48.48 52.53 30.74
CA PHE A 24 -48.83 52.18 29.36
C PHE A 24 -47.57 52.01 28.48
N GLU A 25 -46.62 52.95 28.54
CA GLU A 25 -45.34 52.85 27.83
C GLU A 25 -44.51 51.63 28.28
N CYS A 26 -44.44 51.37 29.59
CA CYS A 26 -43.80 50.16 30.11
C CYS A 26 -44.42 48.90 29.49
N THR A 27 -45.75 48.85 29.39
CA THR A 27 -46.48 47.69 28.84
C THR A 27 -46.16 47.47 27.36
N GLU A 28 -46.05 48.53 26.56
CA GLU A 28 -45.68 48.43 25.14
C GLU A 28 -44.22 47.99 24.95
N ILE A 29 -43.30 48.48 25.78
CA ILE A 29 -41.89 48.02 25.77
C ILE A 29 -41.79 46.53 26.10
N PHE A 30 -42.55 46.05 27.10
CA PHE A 30 -42.58 44.62 27.45
C PHE A 30 -43.17 43.77 26.32
N LYS A 31 -44.20 44.25 25.63
CA LYS A 31 -44.76 43.57 24.46
C LYS A 31 -43.73 43.49 23.32
N ALA A 32 -43.04 44.59 23.03
CA ALA A 32 -42.00 44.64 21.99
C ALA A 32 -40.83 43.69 22.28
N ARG A 33 -40.33 43.66 23.52
CA ARG A 33 -39.27 42.73 23.93
C ARG A 33 -39.74 41.28 23.92
N LYS A 34 -41.00 41.01 24.30
CA LYS A 34 -41.59 39.67 24.19
C LYS A 34 -41.65 39.21 22.73
N SER A 35 -42.04 40.08 21.79
CA SER A 35 -42.04 39.72 20.36
C SER A 35 -40.63 39.49 19.81
N GLU A 36 -39.65 40.32 20.19
CA GLU A 36 -38.25 40.14 19.81
C GLU A 36 -37.70 38.80 20.32
N LEU A 37 -37.91 38.48 21.59
CA LEU A 37 -37.47 37.20 22.16
C LEU A 37 -38.13 35.99 21.50
N LEU A 38 -39.38 36.10 21.04
CA LEU A 38 -40.06 35.02 20.33
C LEU A 38 -39.42 34.75 18.97
N VAL A 39 -39.08 35.81 18.22
CA VAL A 39 -38.37 35.69 16.93
C VAL A 39 -37.01 35.04 17.13
N GLU A 40 -36.28 35.43 18.17
CA GLU A 40 -34.95 34.88 18.44
C GLU A 40 -35.02 33.43 18.88
N LEU A 41 -36.07 33.04 19.62
CA LEU A 41 -36.32 31.66 20.01
C LEU A 41 -36.66 30.79 18.79
N GLU A 42 -37.43 31.31 17.84
CA GLU A 42 -37.71 30.65 16.55
C GLU A 42 -36.41 30.45 15.75
N ARG A 43 -35.56 31.48 15.64
CA ARG A 43 -34.24 31.38 14.99
C ARG A 43 -33.33 30.33 15.65
N ILE A 44 -33.33 30.27 16.98
CA ILE A 44 -32.56 29.26 17.73
C ILE A 44 -33.09 27.85 17.45
N ASP A 45 -34.41 27.67 17.39
CA ASP A 45 -35.00 26.37 17.08
C ASP A 45 -34.67 25.91 15.66
N GLU A 46 -34.76 26.80 14.67
CA GLU A 46 -34.33 26.52 13.29
C GLU A 46 -32.86 26.09 13.23
N GLN A 47 -31.96 26.83 13.91
CA GLN A 47 -30.54 26.47 13.97
C GLN A 47 -30.31 25.12 14.66
N LYS A 48 -31.06 24.82 15.73
CA LYS A 48 -30.98 23.54 16.43
C LYS A 48 -31.44 22.38 15.56
N GLN A 49 -32.51 22.57 14.79
CA GLN A 49 -32.98 21.57 13.83
C GLN A 49 -31.95 21.33 12.72
N ALA A 50 -31.38 22.39 12.15
CA ALA A 50 -30.32 22.30 11.13
C ALA A 50 -29.07 21.59 11.67
N LEU A 51 -28.64 21.93 12.89
CA LEU A 51 -27.51 21.29 13.55
C LEU A 51 -27.78 19.80 13.83
N SER A 52 -28.99 19.47 14.28
CA SER A 52 -29.40 18.08 14.51
C SER A 52 -29.37 17.27 13.22
N ALA A 53 -29.89 17.82 12.11
CA ALA A 53 -29.86 17.16 10.82
C ALA A 53 -28.41 16.94 10.33
N LEU A 54 -27.55 17.96 10.46
CA LEU A 54 -26.14 17.85 10.10
C LEU A 54 -25.41 16.80 10.95
N LYS A 55 -25.68 16.76 12.25
CA LYS A 55 -25.10 15.77 13.17
C LYS A 55 -25.49 14.35 12.74
N THR A 56 -26.77 14.10 12.48
CA THR A 56 -27.24 12.79 12.02
C THR A 56 -26.60 12.39 10.69
N ALA A 57 -26.57 13.29 9.71
CA ALA A 57 -25.94 13.01 8.41
C ALA A 57 -24.43 12.70 8.56
N THR A 58 -23.75 13.39 9.48
CA THR A 58 -22.33 13.15 9.76
C THR A 58 -22.10 11.80 10.44
N GLU A 59 -22.93 11.44 11.43
CA GLU A 59 -22.86 10.15 12.11
C GLU A 59 -23.11 8.98 11.14
N GLU A 60 -24.08 9.11 10.24
CA GLU A 60 -24.33 8.12 9.20
C GLU A 60 -23.16 7.97 8.23
N LEU A 61 -22.58 9.10 7.81
CA LEU A 61 -21.42 9.11 6.92
C LEU A 61 -20.19 8.50 7.59
N LEU A 62 -19.97 8.77 8.88
CA LEU A 62 -18.89 8.15 9.67
C LEU A 62 -19.10 6.64 9.79
N LYS A 63 -20.29 6.17 10.15
CA LYS A 63 -20.61 4.74 10.20
C LYS A 63 -20.36 4.05 8.85
N LYS A 64 -20.74 4.68 7.75
CA LYS A 64 -20.49 4.15 6.40
C LYS A 64 -19.00 4.08 6.07
N ARG A 65 -18.22 5.08 6.48
CA ARG A 65 -16.76 5.09 6.30
C ARG A 65 -16.09 4.03 7.14
N GLU A 66 -16.46 3.89 8.41
CA GLU A 66 -15.94 2.86 9.31
C GLU A 66 -16.19 1.46 8.76
N ALA A 67 -17.43 1.17 8.32
CA ALA A 67 -17.76 -0.10 7.69
C ALA A 67 -16.93 -0.35 6.43
N LYS A 68 -16.74 0.66 5.59
CA LYS A 68 -15.92 0.54 4.38
C LYS A 68 -14.44 0.29 4.71
N VAL A 69 -13.88 1.04 5.66
CA VAL A 69 -12.48 0.86 6.09
C VAL A 69 -12.28 -0.55 6.66
N SER A 70 -13.21 -1.03 7.48
CA SER A 70 -13.16 -2.40 8.01
C SER A 70 -13.19 -3.46 6.90
N GLN A 71 -14.03 -3.29 5.87
CA GLN A 71 -14.05 -4.17 4.70
C GLN A 71 -12.74 -4.12 3.91
N ASP A 72 -12.22 -2.90 3.67
CA ASP A 72 -10.96 -2.70 2.94
C ASP A 72 -9.78 -3.32 3.71
N GLU A 73 -9.74 -3.22 5.05
CA GLU A 73 -8.75 -3.87 5.92
C GLU A 73 -8.79 -5.39 5.82
N GLU A 74 -9.99 -5.99 5.80
CA GLU A 74 -10.15 -7.44 5.64
C GLU A 74 -9.63 -7.90 4.27
N VAL A 75 -9.99 -7.18 3.20
CA VAL A 75 -9.50 -7.48 1.84
C VAL A 75 -7.98 -7.37 1.75
N VAL A 76 -7.39 -6.31 2.33
CA VAL A 76 -5.94 -6.13 2.35
C VAL A 76 -5.27 -7.26 3.13
N SER A 77 -5.81 -7.63 4.29
CA SER A 77 -5.29 -8.73 5.12
C SER A 77 -5.30 -10.07 4.37
N LEU A 78 -6.38 -10.38 3.65
CA LEU A 78 -6.48 -11.59 2.83
C LEU A 78 -5.46 -11.59 1.70
N LYS A 79 -5.32 -10.47 0.98
CA LYS A 79 -4.33 -10.33 -0.11
C LYS A 79 -2.89 -10.45 0.40
N LEU A 80 -2.58 -9.89 1.57
CA LEU A 80 -1.25 -10.02 2.17
C LEU A 80 -0.92 -11.47 2.51
N LYS A 81 -1.88 -12.25 3.04
CA LYS A 81 -1.69 -13.68 3.28
C LYS A 81 -1.47 -14.46 1.99
N GLU A 82 -2.22 -14.14 0.94
CA GLU A 82 -2.06 -14.77 -0.38
C GLU A 82 -0.68 -14.46 -0.98
N ILE A 83 -0.25 -13.20 -0.92
CA ILE A 83 1.07 -12.78 -1.41
C ILE A 83 2.18 -13.49 -0.64
N ALA A 84 2.14 -13.50 0.69
CA ALA A 84 3.15 -14.16 1.51
C ALA A 84 3.24 -15.67 1.18
N SER A 85 2.11 -16.34 1.01
CA SER A 85 2.08 -17.75 0.62
C SER A 85 2.68 -17.99 -0.77
N LYS A 86 2.36 -17.12 -1.75
CA LYS A 86 2.93 -17.18 -3.10
C LYS A 86 4.44 -16.93 -3.09
N GLU A 87 4.92 -15.95 -2.33
CA GLU A 87 6.35 -15.66 -2.19
C GLU A 87 7.11 -16.86 -1.61
N GLU A 88 6.57 -17.50 -0.57
CA GLU A 88 7.19 -18.70 0.00
C GLU A 88 7.21 -19.86 -1.02
N SER A 89 6.13 -20.06 -1.76
CA SER A 89 6.05 -21.09 -2.80
C SER A 89 7.05 -20.84 -3.93
N ILE A 90 7.15 -19.60 -4.40
CA ILE A 90 8.11 -19.18 -5.43
C ILE A 90 9.54 -19.41 -4.94
N LYS A 91 9.85 -19.03 -3.70
CA LYS A 91 11.18 -19.24 -3.13
C LYS A 91 11.56 -20.73 -3.08
N LYS A 92 10.63 -21.59 -2.66
CA LYS A 92 10.83 -23.06 -2.66
C LYS A 92 11.03 -23.60 -4.07
N MET A 93 10.24 -23.12 -5.03
CA MET A 93 10.35 -23.53 -6.43
C MET A 93 11.69 -23.09 -7.05
N LEU A 94 12.14 -21.87 -6.77
CA LEU A 94 13.44 -21.38 -7.24
C LEU A 94 14.58 -22.20 -6.67
N GLN A 95 14.59 -22.46 -5.35
CA GLN A 95 15.61 -23.29 -4.73
C GLN A 95 15.64 -24.69 -5.34
N LYS A 96 14.47 -25.33 -5.50
CA LYS A 96 14.38 -26.66 -6.11
C LYS A 96 14.87 -26.64 -7.57
N ASN A 97 14.56 -25.59 -8.32
CA ASN A 97 15.01 -25.45 -9.70
C ASN A 97 16.52 -25.25 -9.79
N GLU A 98 17.13 -24.49 -8.88
CA GLU A 98 18.58 -24.31 -8.80
C GLU A 98 19.29 -25.63 -8.46
N GLU A 99 18.78 -26.36 -7.46
CA GLU A 99 19.28 -27.70 -7.09
C GLU A 99 19.17 -28.68 -8.27
N THR A 100 18.00 -28.76 -8.89
CA THR A 100 17.75 -29.62 -10.05
C THR A 100 18.65 -29.24 -11.22
N LEU A 101 18.84 -27.94 -11.49
CA LEU A 101 19.70 -27.48 -12.58
C LEU A 101 21.17 -27.84 -12.31
N LYS A 102 21.62 -27.75 -11.06
CA LYS A 102 22.96 -28.18 -10.66
C LYS A 102 23.13 -29.69 -10.86
N GLU A 103 22.18 -30.49 -10.38
CA GLU A 103 22.20 -31.95 -10.57
C GLU A 103 22.23 -32.33 -12.06
N ILE A 104 21.39 -31.69 -12.89
CA ILE A 104 21.39 -31.93 -14.34
C ILE A 104 22.74 -31.59 -14.97
N LYS A 105 23.35 -30.46 -14.57
CA LYS A 105 24.68 -30.06 -15.07
C LYS A 105 25.75 -31.05 -14.64
N ASP A 106 25.73 -31.50 -13.40
CA ASP A 106 26.69 -32.45 -12.84
C ASP A 106 26.56 -33.82 -13.51
N ILE A 107 25.34 -34.32 -13.70
CA ILE A 107 25.06 -35.58 -14.43
C ILE A 107 25.51 -35.47 -15.89
N LYS A 108 25.15 -34.37 -16.57
CA LYS A 108 25.56 -34.15 -17.96
C LYS A 108 27.08 -34.13 -18.09
N MET A 109 27.77 -33.40 -17.21
CA MET A 109 29.22 -33.31 -17.24
C MET A 109 29.89 -34.65 -16.90
N SER A 110 29.35 -35.40 -15.93
CA SER A 110 29.83 -36.74 -15.58
C SER A 110 29.73 -37.72 -16.76
N ASN A 111 28.59 -37.76 -17.43
CA ASN A 111 28.38 -38.61 -18.61
C ASN A 111 29.30 -38.24 -19.77
N ILE A 112 29.50 -36.94 -20.01
CA ILE A 112 30.43 -36.43 -21.01
C ILE A 112 31.87 -36.85 -20.67
N THR A 113 32.30 -36.61 -19.43
CA THR A 113 33.63 -36.98 -18.94
C THR A 113 33.87 -38.48 -19.07
N GLN A 114 32.89 -39.31 -18.69
CA GLN A 114 32.99 -40.76 -18.80
C GLN A 114 33.11 -41.23 -20.26
N THR A 115 32.35 -40.60 -21.16
CA THR A 115 32.37 -40.91 -22.60
C THR A 115 33.74 -40.60 -23.20
N PHE A 116 34.25 -39.39 -22.97
CA PHE A 116 35.52 -38.96 -23.54
C PHE A 116 36.75 -39.59 -22.86
N SER A 117 36.66 -39.96 -21.58
CA SER A 117 37.73 -40.69 -20.88
C SER A 117 37.95 -42.10 -21.43
N LYS A 118 36.88 -42.75 -21.92
CA LYS A 118 36.93 -44.11 -22.50
C LYS A 118 37.21 -44.09 -24.01
N MET A 119 37.07 -42.94 -24.66
CA MET A 119 37.26 -42.79 -26.09
C MET A 119 38.76 -42.71 -26.44
N LYS A 120 39.15 -43.26 -27.60
CA LYS A 120 40.54 -43.20 -28.06
C LYS A 120 40.98 -41.75 -28.29
N ALA A 121 42.15 -41.39 -27.79
CA ALA A 121 42.67 -40.02 -27.84
C ALA A 121 42.63 -39.37 -29.24
N ALA A 122 42.94 -40.13 -30.30
CA ALA A 122 42.88 -39.63 -31.67
C ALA A 122 41.44 -39.34 -32.15
N SER A 123 40.48 -40.19 -31.80
CA SER A 123 39.07 -39.96 -32.13
C SER A 123 38.51 -38.77 -31.34
N THR A 124 38.84 -38.68 -30.06
CA THR A 124 38.48 -37.54 -29.21
C THR A 124 39.07 -36.23 -29.75
N ALA A 125 40.34 -36.23 -30.17
CA ALA A 125 40.98 -35.06 -30.75
C ALA A 125 40.25 -34.55 -31.99
N ASN A 126 39.82 -35.45 -32.88
CA ASN A 126 39.05 -35.08 -34.06
C ASN A 126 37.69 -34.48 -33.69
N VAL A 127 36.93 -35.14 -32.80
CA VAL A 127 35.60 -34.67 -32.37
C VAL A 127 35.70 -33.30 -31.67
N LEU A 128 36.66 -33.10 -30.77
CA LEU A 128 36.84 -31.84 -30.06
C LEU A 128 37.35 -30.71 -30.97
N SER A 129 38.02 -31.04 -32.09
CA SER A 129 38.49 -30.04 -33.06
C SER A 129 37.36 -29.44 -33.90
N GLU A 130 36.27 -30.19 -34.08
CA GLU A 130 35.06 -29.77 -34.81
C GLU A 130 34.01 -29.10 -33.90
N MET A 131 34.18 -29.21 -32.59
CA MET A 131 33.32 -28.64 -31.55
C MET A 131 33.58 -27.15 -31.32
N ASN A 132 32.62 -26.46 -30.70
CA ASN A 132 32.84 -25.13 -30.15
C ASN A 132 34.05 -25.12 -29.17
N PRO A 133 35.02 -24.20 -29.31
CA PRO A 133 36.22 -24.19 -28.46
C PRO A 133 35.95 -24.08 -26.95
N GLN A 134 34.90 -23.37 -26.53
CA GLN A 134 34.55 -23.23 -25.11
C GLN A 134 33.99 -24.53 -24.54
N GLU A 135 33.14 -25.23 -25.29
CA GLU A 135 32.64 -26.55 -24.90
C GLU A 135 33.79 -27.57 -24.85
N ALA A 136 34.67 -27.57 -25.85
CA ALA A 136 35.82 -28.45 -25.90
C ALA A 136 36.77 -28.22 -24.72
N ALA A 137 37.05 -26.96 -24.37
CA ALA A 137 37.84 -26.62 -23.19
C ALA A 137 37.16 -27.08 -21.89
N SER A 138 35.84 -26.92 -21.76
CA SER A 138 35.10 -27.40 -20.59
C SER A 138 35.19 -28.93 -20.44
N ILE A 139 35.11 -29.68 -21.54
CA ILE A 139 35.26 -31.14 -21.54
C ILE A 139 36.69 -31.54 -21.19
N LEU A 140 37.70 -30.89 -21.79
CA LEU A 140 39.09 -31.17 -21.47
C LEU A 140 39.41 -30.88 -19.99
N SER A 141 38.82 -29.83 -19.42
CA SER A 141 39.02 -29.48 -18.01
C SER A 141 38.47 -30.52 -17.03
N SER A 142 37.49 -31.33 -17.44
CA SER A 142 36.90 -32.38 -16.60
C SER A 142 37.62 -33.73 -16.72
N LEU A 143 38.54 -33.88 -17.68
CA LEU A 143 39.33 -35.10 -17.89
C LEU A 143 40.63 -35.08 -17.07
N ASN A 144 41.22 -36.25 -16.84
CA ASN A 144 42.50 -36.35 -16.16
C ASN A 144 43.65 -35.79 -17.03
N PRO A 145 44.67 -35.14 -16.44
CA PRO A 145 45.74 -34.47 -17.18
C PRO A 145 46.49 -35.38 -18.18
N ALA A 146 46.64 -36.66 -17.87
CA ALA A 146 47.28 -37.63 -18.76
C ALA A 146 46.48 -37.87 -20.05
N VAL A 147 45.14 -37.96 -19.97
CA VAL A 147 44.28 -38.12 -21.14
C VAL A 147 44.20 -36.83 -21.93
N VAL A 148 44.13 -35.68 -21.26
CA VAL A 148 44.18 -34.36 -21.91
C VAL A 148 45.47 -34.20 -22.72
N GLY A 149 46.63 -34.52 -22.12
CA GLY A 149 47.91 -34.49 -22.82
C GLY A 149 47.95 -35.42 -24.03
N ALA A 150 47.41 -36.63 -23.89
CA ALA A 150 47.31 -37.57 -25.01
C ALA A 150 46.40 -37.05 -26.14
N ILE A 151 45.26 -36.44 -25.83
CA ILE A 151 44.34 -35.85 -26.81
C ILE A 151 45.00 -34.66 -27.53
N LEU A 152 45.56 -33.71 -26.79
CA LEU A 152 46.23 -32.53 -27.36
C LEU A 152 47.41 -32.93 -28.27
N SER A 153 48.14 -34.00 -27.93
CA SER A 153 49.22 -34.53 -28.77
C SER A 153 48.77 -35.14 -30.11
N LYS A 154 47.48 -35.47 -30.24
CA LYS A 154 46.87 -36.05 -31.45
C LYS A 154 46.00 -35.04 -32.21
N MET A 155 45.93 -33.80 -31.74
CA MET A 155 45.15 -32.70 -32.31
C MET A 155 46.02 -31.83 -33.23
N ASP A 156 45.38 -31.04 -34.11
CA ASP A 156 46.08 -29.99 -34.87
C ASP A 156 46.77 -28.98 -33.91
N PRO A 157 48.04 -28.60 -34.16
CA PRO A 157 48.79 -27.73 -33.26
C PRO A 157 48.14 -26.36 -32.99
N LYS A 158 47.43 -25.78 -33.96
CA LYS A 158 46.76 -24.48 -33.77
C LYS A 158 45.57 -24.62 -32.84
N LYS A 159 44.78 -25.68 -33.04
CA LYS A 159 43.63 -26.00 -32.17
C LYS A 159 44.06 -26.40 -30.76
N ALA A 160 45.12 -27.21 -30.64
CA ALA A 160 45.68 -27.57 -29.35
C ALA A 160 46.18 -26.34 -28.59
N SER A 161 46.85 -25.41 -29.26
CA SER A 161 47.29 -24.13 -28.67
C SER A 161 46.11 -23.28 -28.20
N GLU A 162 45.06 -23.15 -29.02
CA GLU A 162 43.84 -22.42 -28.68
C GLU A 162 43.19 -22.97 -27.41
N LEU A 163 42.96 -24.29 -27.35
CA LEU A 163 42.33 -24.94 -26.20
C LEU A 163 43.22 -24.89 -24.94
N THR A 164 44.54 -24.99 -25.10
CA THR A 164 45.49 -24.86 -23.98
C THR A 164 45.40 -23.49 -23.33
N LEU A 165 45.28 -22.42 -24.13
CA LEU A 165 45.10 -21.06 -23.61
C LEU A 165 43.76 -20.90 -22.87
N MET A 166 42.72 -21.62 -23.29
CA MET A 166 41.43 -21.62 -22.59
C MET A 166 41.47 -22.39 -21.28
N LEU A 167 42.25 -23.48 -21.20
CA LEU A 167 42.44 -24.26 -19.98
C LEU A 167 43.34 -23.57 -18.94
N ALA A 168 44.17 -22.62 -19.37
CA ALA A 168 45.06 -21.86 -18.50
C ALA A 168 44.39 -20.62 -17.85
N LYS A 169 43.15 -20.31 -18.22
CA LYS A 169 42.34 -19.24 -17.63
C LYS A 169 41.47 -19.77 -16.50
#